data_AF-A0A1E4CVA8-F1
#
_entry.id   AF-A0A1E4CVA8-F1
#
_cell.length_a   1.000
_cell.length_b   1.000
_cell.length_c   1.000
_cell.angle_alpha   90.00
_cell.angle_beta   90.00
_cell.angle_gamma   90.00
#
_symmetry.space_group_name_H-M   'P 1'
#
loop_
_entity.id
_entity.type
_entity.pdbx_description
1 polymer ?
#
loop_
_entity_poly.entity_id
_entity_poly.type
_entity_poly.pdbx_seq_one_letter_code
_entity_poly.pdbx_strand_id
1 'polypeptide(L)'
;MHALSGAREVLPRIEVILSEVSFFQQAYEPKIADLVSFLAAKNFILYDIAALSGRTRDNRLKQGDFVFVRSDSPLMADDRWA
;
A
#
# COMPACT_ATOMS: atom_id res chain seq x y z
N MET A 1 6.91 8.44 5.99
CA MET A 1 7.66 7.17 6.18
C MET A 1 8.12 6.89 7.62
N HIS A 2 8.21 7.88 8.51
CA HIS A 2 8.73 7.67 9.88
C HIS A 2 8.04 6.53 10.66
N ALA A 3 6.72 6.38 10.57
CA ALA A 3 5.99 5.31 11.23
C ALA A 3 6.45 3.90 10.78
N LEU A 4 6.47 3.65 9.46
CA LEU A 4 6.93 2.37 8.91
C LEU A 4 8.42 2.12 9.16
N SER A 5 9.24 3.16 9.10
CA SER A 5 10.66 3.06 9.46
C SER A 5 10.89 2.81 10.95
N GLY A 6 9.97 3.23 11.83
CA GLY A 6 10.00 2.92 13.26
C GLY A 6 9.51 1.50 13.57
N ALA A 7 8.65 0.94 12.72
CA ALA A 7 8.10 -0.41 12.86
C ALA A 7 9.03 -1.53 12.38
N ARG A 8 10.34 -1.29 12.23
CA ARG A 8 11.31 -2.23 11.64
C ARG A 8 11.34 -3.61 12.29
N GLU A 9 11.13 -3.69 13.60
CA GLU A 9 11.11 -4.96 14.34
C GLU A 9 9.80 -5.74 14.16
N VAL A 10 8.71 -5.03 13.85
CA VAL A 10 7.37 -5.61 13.70
C VAL A 10 7.09 -6.00 12.26
N LEU A 11 7.57 -5.22 11.28
CA LEU A 11 7.36 -5.46 9.85
C LEU A 11 7.65 -6.90 9.39
N PRO A 12 8.71 -7.59 9.85
CA PRO A 12 8.96 -8.98 9.46
C PRO A 12 7.87 -9.97 9.89
N ARG A 13 7.04 -9.60 10.88
CA ARG A 13 5.95 -10.41 11.44
C ARG A 13 4.58 -10.02 10.87
N ILE A 14 4.53 -8.99 10.03
CA ILE A 14 3.30 -8.55 9.37
C ILE A 14 3.14 -9.31 8.06
N GLU A 15 1.95 -9.83 7.83
CA GLU A 15 1.59 -10.49 6.58
C GLU A 15 0.89 -9.52 5.61
N VAL A 16 0.02 -8.66 6.15
CA VAL A 16 -0.83 -7.75 5.38
C VAL A 16 -0.71 -6.32 5.93
N ILE A 17 -0.60 -5.35 5.03
CA ILE A 17 -0.62 -3.92 5.34
C ILE A 17 -1.78 -3.28 4.57
N LEU A 18 -2.69 -2.63 5.29
CA LEU A 18 -3.67 -1.72 4.72
C LEU A 18 -3.16 -0.29 4.91
N SER A 19 -2.98 0.45 3.82
CA SER A 19 -2.51 1.83 3.87
C SER A 19 -3.45 2.74 3.10
N GLU A 20 -3.95 3.77 3.76
CA GLU A 20 -4.51 4.92 3.06
C GLU A 20 -3.39 5.60 2.24
N VAL A 21 -3.71 6.00 1.03
CA VAL A 21 -2.85 6.76 0.14
C VAL A 21 -3.57 7.96 -0.44
N SER A 22 -2.83 9.01 -0.75
CA SER A 22 -3.35 10.18 -1.47
C SER A 22 -2.74 10.26 -2.87
N PHE A 23 -3.59 10.57 -3.85
CA PHE A 23 -3.18 10.76 -5.25
C PHE A 23 -2.66 12.18 -5.54
N PHE A 24 -2.63 13.04 -4.52
CA PHE A 24 -2.07 14.38 -4.55
C PHE A 24 -1.44 14.71 -3.21
N GLN A 25 -0.52 15.68 -3.20
CA GLN A 25 0.11 16.12 -1.96
C GLN A 25 -0.92 16.84 -1.06
N GLN A 26 -1.28 16.26 0.09
CA GLN A 26 -2.13 16.98 1.06
C GLN A 26 -1.30 17.78 2.06
N ALA A 27 -0.19 17.23 2.56
CA ALA A 27 0.80 17.96 3.36
C ALA A 27 2.13 17.19 3.47
N TYR A 28 2.16 16.13 4.29
CA TYR A 28 3.37 15.38 4.66
C TYR A 28 3.32 13.90 4.30
N GLU A 29 2.27 13.49 3.60
CA GLU A 29 2.10 12.11 3.14
C GLU A 29 3.22 11.76 2.15
N PRO A 30 3.78 10.54 2.24
CA PRO A 30 4.69 10.05 1.21
C PRO A 30 3.94 9.90 -0.11
N LYS A 31 4.64 10.07 -1.24
CA LYS A 31 4.04 9.74 -2.53
C LYS A 31 3.77 8.24 -2.59
N ILE A 32 2.74 7.84 -3.33
CA ILE A 32 2.42 6.42 -3.57
C ILE A 32 3.66 5.65 -4.04
N ALA A 33 4.43 6.22 -4.98
CA ALA A 33 5.65 5.59 -5.48
C ALA A 33 6.71 5.34 -4.38
N ASP A 34 6.84 6.24 -3.40
CA ASP A 34 7.80 6.09 -2.30
C ASP A 34 7.34 5.00 -1.32
N LEU A 35 6.03 4.94 -1.02
CA LEU A 35 5.43 3.89 -0.21
C LEU A 35 5.61 2.51 -0.86
N VAL A 36 5.25 2.39 -2.14
CA VAL A 36 5.39 1.14 -2.91
C VAL A 36 6.84 0.69 -2.95
N SER A 37 7.78 1.61 -3.23
CA SER A 37 9.21 1.28 -3.28
C SER A 37 9.75 0.83 -1.92
N PHE A 38 9.34 1.49 -0.84
CA PHE A 38 9.73 1.10 0.51
C PHE A 38 9.21 -0.27 0.90
N LEU A 39 7.94 -0.56 0.61
CA LEU A 39 7.30 -1.84 0.92
C LEU A 39 7.87 -2.97 0.06
N ALA A 40 8.15 -2.72 -1.21
CA ALA A 40 8.84 -3.65 -2.10
C ALA A 40 10.22 -4.06 -1.55
N ALA A 41 11.00 -3.09 -1.04
CA ALA A 41 12.27 -3.35 -0.36
C ALA A 41 12.15 -4.13 0.97
N LYS A 42 10.92 -4.39 1.43
CA LYS A 42 10.58 -5.22 2.60
C LYS A 42 9.78 -6.46 2.24
N ASN A 43 9.82 -6.87 0.98
CA ASN A 43 9.15 -8.07 0.46
C ASN A 43 7.62 -8.01 0.46
N PHE A 44 7.05 -6.80 0.43
CA PHE A 44 5.62 -6.60 0.23
C PHE A 44 5.32 -6.20 -1.21
N ILE A 45 4.20 -6.66 -1.73
CA ILE A 45 3.69 -6.34 -3.07
C ILE A 45 2.29 -5.74 -2.94
N LEU A 46 1.89 -4.87 -3.88
CA LEU A 46 0.51 -4.40 -3.95
C LEU A 46 -0.38 -5.57 -4.37
N TYR A 47 -1.30 -5.95 -3.50
CA TYR A 47 -2.19 -7.09 -3.67
C TYR A 47 -3.54 -6.67 -4.22
N ASP A 48 -4.13 -5.63 -3.63
CA ASP A 48 -5.47 -5.16 -3.98
C ASP A 48 -5.67 -3.68 -3.62
N ILE A 49 -6.75 -3.09 -4.12
CA ILE A 49 -7.22 -1.75 -3.80
C ILE A 49 -8.62 -1.88 -3.20
N ALA A 50 -8.69 -1.86 -1.87
CA ALA A 50 -9.94 -2.08 -1.14
C ALA A 50 -10.96 -0.95 -1.37
N ALA A 51 -10.48 0.29 -1.54
CA ALA A 51 -11.33 1.43 -1.80
C ALA A 51 -10.63 2.50 -2.63
N LEU A 52 -11.43 3.25 -3.39
CA LEU A 52 -11.04 4.44 -4.11
C LEU A 52 -12.08 5.53 -3.86
N SER A 53 -11.60 6.75 -3.61
CA SER A 53 -12.46 7.92 -3.48
C SER A 53 -12.18 8.93 -4.58
N GLY A 54 -13.24 9.41 -5.24
CA GLY A 54 -13.15 10.43 -6.27
C GLY A 54 -13.07 11.85 -5.69
N ARG A 55 -12.47 12.75 -6.47
CA ARG A 55 -12.50 14.19 -6.26
C ARG A 55 -13.48 14.82 -7.24
N THR A 56 -14.54 15.42 -6.70
CA THR A 56 -15.66 15.99 -7.48
C THR A 56 -15.25 17.07 -8.47
N ARG A 57 -14.22 17.87 -8.13
CA ARG A 57 -13.82 19.04 -8.92
C ARG A 57 -13.33 18.72 -10.33
N ASP A 58 -12.64 17.60 -10.52
CA ASP A 58 -11.96 17.29 -11.80
C ASP A 58 -11.98 15.80 -12.17
N ASN A 59 -12.90 15.04 -11.57
CA ASN A 59 -13.08 13.61 -11.84
C ASN A 59 -11.79 12.76 -11.70
N ARG A 60 -10.86 13.21 -10.83
CA ARG A 60 -9.64 12.47 -10.49
C ARG A 60 -9.83 11.74 -9.17
N LEU A 61 -9.03 10.70 -8.93
CA LEU A 61 -8.96 10.08 -7.61
C LEU A 61 -8.38 11.05 -6.58
N LYS A 62 -8.97 11.01 -5.39
CA LYS A 62 -8.54 11.76 -4.21
C LYS A 62 -7.61 10.90 -3.36
N GLN A 63 -8.15 9.81 -2.81
CA GLN A 63 -7.48 8.87 -1.92
C GLN A 63 -7.85 7.44 -2.31
N GLY A 64 -7.09 6.48 -1.79
CA GLY A 64 -7.44 5.07 -1.86
C GLY A 64 -6.90 4.30 -0.66
N ASP A 65 -7.40 3.09 -0.47
CA ASP A 65 -6.94 2.17 0.55
C ASP A 65 -6.27 0.98 -0.12
N PHE A 66 -4.95 0.92 -0.05
CA PHE A 66 -4.13 -0.08 -0.74
C PHE A 66 -3.82 -1.22 0.21
N VAL A 67 -4.01 -2.45 -0.27
CA VAL A 67 -3.68 -3.68 0.44
C VAL A 67 -2.35 -4.20 -0.11
N PHE A 68 -1.37 -4.34 0.77
CA PHE A 68 -0.10 -4.98 0.46
C PHE A 68 0.00 -6.30 1.21
N VAL A 69 0.53 -7.33 0.55
CA VAL A 69 0.82 -8.63 1.17
C VAL A 69 2.28 -8.98 0.98
N ARG A 70 2.80 -9.85 1.83
CA ARG A 70 4.11 -10.45 1.59
C ARG A 70 4.12 -11.24 0.29
N SER A 71 5.19 -11.13 -0.49
CA SER A 71 5.33 -11.86 -1.77
C SER A 71 5.35 -13.39 -1.59
N ASP A 72 5.74 -13.86 -0.39
CA ASP A 72 5.76 -15.25 0.03
C ASP A 72 4.54 -15.66 0.88
N SER A 73 3.51 -14.82 0.96
CA SER A 73 2.28 -15.15 1.69
C SER A 73 1.49 -16.26 0.99
N PRO A 74 0.83 -17.17 1.74
CA PRO A 74 -0.15 -18.10 1.18
C PRO A 74 -1.29 -17.43 0.40
N LEU A 75 -1.57 -16.14 0.64
CA LEU A 75 -2.54 -15.35 -0.11
C LEU A 75 -2.17 -15.18 -1.60
N MET A 76 -0.89 -15.39 -1.94
CA MET A 76 -0.38 -15.40 -3.31
C MET A 76 -0.41 -16.78 -3.97
N ALA A 77 -0.76 -17.84 -3.23
CA ALA A 77 -0.64 -19.21 -3.73
C ALA A 77 -1.77 -19.62 -4.68
N ASP A 78 -2.89 -18.88 -4.73
CA ASP A 78 -4.01 -19.16 -5.61
C ASP A 78 -3.89 -18.36 -6.92
N ASP A 79 -3.50 -19.05 -8.00
CA ASP A 79 -3.34 -18.50 -9.34
C ASP A 79 -4.40 -19.02 -10.33
N ARG A 80 -5.48 -19.66 -9.84
CA ARG A 80 -6.47 -20.40 -10.66
C ARG A 80 -7.33 -19.54 -11.61
N TRP A 81 -7.01 -18.26 -11.74
CA TRP A 81 -7.65 -17.28 -12.61
C TRP A 81 -6.65 -16.55 -13.54
N ALA A 82 -5.38 -16.97 -13.56
CA ALA A 82 -4.33 -16.44 -14.45
C ALA A 82 -4.45 -16.98 -15.90
#